data_AF-A0AAV7RHW6-F1
#
_entry.id   AF-A0AAV7RHW6-F1
#
_cell.length_a   1.000
_cell.length_b   1.000
_cell.length_c   1.000
_cell.angle_alpha   90.00
_cell.angle_beta   90.00
_cell.angle_gamma   90.00
#
_symmetry.space_group_name_H-M   'P 1'
#
loop_
_entity.id
_entity.type
_entity.pdbx_description
1 polymer ?
#
loop_
_entity_poly.entity_id
_entity_poly.type
_entity_poly.pdbx_seq_one_letter_code
_entity_poly.pdbx_strand_id
1 'polypeptide(L)'
;MPCEVQAFEKSVTSDIENLRPQHKFTNLSRIENEALRALAADSNITIKPADKGGAIVVMNTDDYRQECLRLLGDSTYYAHIDRDPTGCLQTEIRDAVVEGALRGRGGRDPADASLAFAGHQL
;
A
#
# COMPACT_ATOMS: atom_id res chain seq x y z
N MET A 1 9.74 22.34 25.79
CA MET A 1 10.29 20.98 26.00
C MET A 1 11.59 21.10 26.76
N PRO A 2 11.85 20.27 27.79
CA PRO A 2 13.13 20.27 28.51
C PRO A 2 14.31 19.94 27.57
N CYS A 3 15.46 20.57 27.79
CA CYS A 3 16.70 20.38 27.02
C CYS A 3 17.10 18.89 26.91
N GLU A 4 16.87 18.12 27.97
CA GLU A 4 17.18 16.69 28.07
C GLU A 4 16.44 15.86 27.01
N VAL A 5 15.16 16.18 26.76
CA VAL A 5 14.35 15.49 25.77
C VAL A 5 14.85 15.80 24.35
N GLN A 6 15.25 17.04 24.09
CA GLN A 6 15.80 17.46 22.80
C GLN A 6 17.17 16.84 22.52
N ALA A 7 18.00 16.68 23.55
CA ALA A 7 19.30 16.03 23.42
C ALA A 7 19.14 14.54 23.07
N PHE A 8 18.20 13.86 23.73
CA PHE A 8 17.89 12.47 23.45
C PHE A 8 17.34 12.29 22.03
N GLU A 9 16.37 13.12 21.62
CA GLU A 9 15.81 13.09 20.27
C GLU A 9 16.90 13.23 19.20
N LYS A 10 17.79 14.23 19.33
CA LYS A 10 18.90 14.43 18.39
C LYS A 10 19.88 13.26 18.35
N SER A 11 20.17 12.64 19.50
CA SER A 11 21.02 11.44 19.57
C SER A 11 20.37 10.29 18.81
N VAL A 12 19.09 10.03 19.04
CA VAL A 12 18.36 8.93 18.38
C VAL A 12 18.28 9.16 16.88
N THR A 13 17.98 10.38 16.43
CA THR A 13 17.91 10.69 14.99
C THR A 13 19.27 10.52 14.32
N SER A 14 20.34 11.02 14.96
CA SER A 14 21.72 10.83 14.49
C SER A 14 22.10 9.35 14.43
N ASP A 15 21.73 8.55 15.43
CA ASP A 15 21.99 7.11 15.42
C ASP A 15 21.27 6.44 14.24
N ILE A 16 19.98 6.73 14.03
CA ILE A 16 19.18 6.20 12.91
C ILE A 16 19.79 6.58 11.56
N GLU A 17 20.20 7.84 11.38
CA GLU A 17 20.83 8.31 10.13
C GLU A 17 22.18 7.63 9.86
N ASN A 18 22.90 7.25 10.92
CA ASN A 18 24.20 6.58 10.84
C ASN A 18 24.11 5.05 10.87
N LEU A 19 22.93 4.47 11.14
CA LEU A 19 22.68 3.05 10.99
C LEU A 19 22.81 2.68 9.51
N ARG A 20 24.00 2.23 9.12
CA ARG A 20 24.18 1.56 7.84
C ARG A 20 23.61 0.16 7.97
N PRO A 21 22.57 -0.22 7.19
CA PRO A 21 22.15 -1.62 7.15
C PRO A 21 23.33 -2.46 6.65
N GLN A 22 23.99 -3.16 7.58
CA GLN A 22 25.05 -4.13 7.30
C GLN A 22 24.42 -5.44 6.77
N HIS A 23 23.50 -5.35 5.82
CA HIS A 23 22.86 -6.52 5.26
C HIS A 23 23.67 -7.05 4.07
N LYS A 24 24.86 -7.60 4.36
CA LYS A 24 25.75 -8.14 3.33
C LYS A 24 25.45 -9.59 2.92
N PHE A 25 24.57 -10.28 3.66
CA PHE A 25 24.30 -11.69 3.44
C PHE A 25 22.82 -11.92 3.23
N THR A 26 22.48 -12.70 2.21
CA THR A 26 21.12 -13.23 2.05
C THR A 26 20.83 -14.18 3.21
N ASN A 27 19.62 -14.12 3.76
CA ASN A 27 19.11 -15.08 4.75
C ASN A 27 18.65 -16.40 4.11
N LEU A 28 18.83 -16.55 2.80
CA LEU A 28 18.43 -17.72 2.04
C LEU A 28 19.67 -18.50 1.62
N SER A 29 19.63 -19.82 1.79
CA SER A 29 20.59 -20.73 1.20
C SER A 29 20.55 -20.67 -0.33
N ARG A 30 21.56 -21.26 -0.98
CA ARG A 30 21.60 -21.35 -2.45
C ARG A 30 20.40 -22.13 -2.98
N ILE A 31 20.04 -23.23 -2.32
CA ILE A 31 18.94 -24.11 -2.71
C ILE A 31 17.60 -23.39 -2.58
N GLU A 32 17.38 -22.64 -1.49
CA GLU A 32 16.15 -21.84 -1.33
C GLU A 32 16.06 -20.73 -2.39
N ASN A 33 17.16 -20.05 -2.70
CA ASN A 33 17.19 -19.07 -3.77
C ASN A 33 16.90 -19.70 -5.15
N GLU A 34 17.47 -20.87 -5.44
CA GLU A 34 17.19 -21.62 -6.67
C GLU A 34 15.72 -22.05 -6.73
N ALA A 35 15.16 -22.53 -5.61
CA ALA A 35 13.75 -22.89 -5.50
C ALA A 35 12.83 -21.69 -5.72
N LEU A 36 13.14 -20.51 -5.17
CA LEU A 36 12.38 -19.29 -5.41
C LEU A 36 12.45 -18.84 -6.86
N ARG A 37 13.61 -18.98 -7.52
CA ARG A 37 13.76 -18.67 -8.95
C ARG A 37 12.94 -19.62 -9.81
N ALA A 38 12.96 -20.92 -9.49
CA ALA A 38 12.13 -21.91 -10.17
C ALA A 38 10.64 -21.62 -9.98
N LEU A 39 10.23 -21.31 -8.75
CA LEU A 39 8.86 -20.93 -8.41
C LEU A 39 8.41 -19.67 -9.17
N ALA A 40 9.26 -18.65 -9.25
CA ALA A 40 8.96 -17.42 -9.99
C ALA A 40 8.90 -17.61 -11.51
N ALA A 41 9.55 -18.65 -12.04
CA ALA A 41 9.57 -18.96 -13.47
C ALA A 41 8.42 -19.90 -13.91
N ASP A 42 7.70 -20.51 -12.96
CA ASP A 42 6.59 -21.42 -13.27
C ASP A 42 5.37 -20.64 -13.74
N SER A 43 5.03 -20.74 -15.03
CA SER A 43 3.88 -20.10 -15.65
C SER A 43 2.54 -20.74 -15.28
N ASN A 44 2.54 -21.95 -14.72
CA ASN A 44 1.31 -22.66 -14.36
C ASN A 44 0.75 -22.20 -13.02
N ILE A 45 1.50 -21.38 -12.26
CA ILE A 45 1.05 -20.79 -11.02
C ILE A 45 1.01 -19.26 -11.14
N THR A 46 0.02 -18.66 -10.50
CA THR A 46 -0.11 -17.23 -10.34
C THR A 46 0.10 -16.89 -8.88
N ILE A 47 1.06 -15.99 -8.61
CA ILE A 47 1.38 -15.48 -7.28
C ILE A 47 1.02 -14.00 -7.23
N LYS A 48 0.13 -13.61 -6.32
CA LYS A 48 -0.31 -12.22 -6.13
C LYS A 48 -0.36 -11.86 -4.65
N PRO A 49 -0.18 -10.58 -4.28
CA PRO A 49 -0.53 -10.10 -2.95
C PRO A 49 -1.99 -10.43 -2.66
N ALA A 50 -2.29 -10.87 -1.45
CA ALA A 50 -3.68 -10.99 -1.03
C ALA A 50 -4.30 -9.60 -0.88
N ASP A 51 -5.55 -9.46 -1.31
CA ASP A 51 -6.35 -8.24 -1.15
C ASP A 51 -6.48 -7.82 0.32
N LYS A 52 -6.65 -8.83 1.20
CA LYS A 52 -6.59 -8.64 2.66
C LYS A 52 -5.14 -8.71 3.11
N GLY A 53 -4.71 -7.70 3.87
CA GLY A 53 -3.31 -7.47 4.19
C GLY A 53 -2.56 -8.65 4.83
N GLY A 54 -1.27 -8.74 4.50
CA GLY A 54 -0.29 -9.61 5.17
C GLY A 54 -0.13 -11.02 4.58
N ALA A 55 -0.93 -11.40 3.58
CA ALA A 55 -0.86 -12.72 2.96
C ALA A 55 -0.48 -12.67 1.47
N ILE A 56 -0.18 -13.86 0.93
CA ILE A 56 0.05 -14.10 -0.51
C ILE A 56 -0.98 -15.12 -1.00
N VAL A 57 -1.43 -14.95 -2.24
CA VAL A 57 -2.26 -15.93 -2.94
C VAL A 57 -1.39 -16.67 -3.94
N VAL A 58 -1.41 -18.00 -3.88
CA VAL A 58 -0.76 -18.89 -4.84
C VAL A 58 -1.85 -19.80 -5.40
N MET A 59 -2.08 -19.75 -6.71
CA MET A 59 -3.11 -20.54 -7.37
C MET A 59 -2.66 -21.02 -8.73
N ASN A 60 -3.22 -22.11 -9.25
CA ASN A 60 -3.02 -22.48 -10.65
C ASN A 60 -3.51 -21.32 -11.56
N THR A 61 -2.75 -21.02 -12.61
CA THR A 61 -3.02 -19.91 -13.51
C THR A 61 -4.38 -20.02 -14.22
N ASP A 62 -4.77 -21.23 -14.62
CA ASP A 62 -6.06 -21.45 -15.29
C ASP A 62 -7.23 -21.28 -14.31
N ASP A 63 -7.11 -21.81 -13.10
CA ASP A 63 -8.12 -21.62 -12.03
C ASP A 63 -8.24 -20.14 -11.66
N TYR A 64 -7.11 -19.43 -11.54
CA TYR A 64 -7.09 -17.97 -11.29
C TYR A 64 -7.84 -17.21 -12.37
N ARG A 65 -7.57 -17.54 -13.64
CA ARG A 65 -8.27 -16.92 -14.75
C ARG A 65 -9.77 -17.19 -14.74
N GLN A 66 -10.16 -18.44 -14.52
CA GLN A 66 -11.56 -18.84 -14.48
C GLN A 66 -12.30 -18.13 -13.35
N GLU A 67 -11.70 -18.04 -12.17
CA GLU A 67 -12.31 -17.38 -11.01
C GLU A 67 -12.45 -15.87 -11.24
N CYS A 68 -11.44 -15.22 -11.84
CA CYS A 68 -11.56 -13.81 -12.24
C CYS A 68 -12.72 -13.59 -13.21
N LEU A 69 -12.88 -14.44 -14.22
CA LEU A 69 -13.98 -14.33 -15.18
C LEU A 69 -15.34 -14.60 -14.51
N ARG A 70 -15.41 -15.57 -13.60
CA ARG A 70 -16.62 -15.88 -12.83
C ARG A 70 -17.06 -14.68 -11.98
N LEU A 71 -16.12 -14.03 -11.28
CA LEU A 71 -16.39 -12.86 -10.45
C LEU A 71 -16.78 -11.65 -11.30
N LEU A 72 -16.03 -11.33 -12.35
CA LEU A 72 -16.32 -10.19 -13.24
C LEU A 72 -17.63 -10.37 -14.03
N GLY A 73 -18.05 -11.61 -14.27
CA GLY A 73 -19.33 -11.93 -14.90
C GLY A 73 -20.53 -11.91 -13.95
N ASP A 74 -20.32 -11.73 -12.64
CA ASP A 74 -21.40 -11.74 -11.66
C ASP A 74 -22.12 -10.39 -11.60
N SER A 75 -23.21 -10.29 -12.36
CA SER A 75 -24.06 -9.09 -12.40
C SER A 75 -24.89 -8.86 -11.13
N THR A 76 -24.85 -9.78 -10.16
CA THR A 76 -25.50 -9.60 -8.85
C THR A 76 -24.75 -8.60 -8.01
N TYR A 77 -23.41 -8.61 -8.09
CA TYR A 77 -22.53 -7.79 -7.26
C TYR A 77 -21.75 -6.74 -8.05
N TYR A 78 -21.50 -6.95 -9.34
CA TYR A 78 -20.72 -6.05 -10.18
C TYR A 78 -21.55 -5.51 -11.35
N ALA A 79 -21.25 -4.27 -11.76
CA ALA A 79 -21.86 -3.63 -12.92
C ALA A 79 -20.79 -3.11 -13.87
N HIS A 80 -21.04 -3.22 -15.17
CA HIS A 80 -20.15 -2.65 -16.18
C HIS A 80 -20.24 -1.12 -16.17
N ILE A 81 -19.08 -0.47 -16.32
CA ILE A 81 -18.97 0.99 -16.39
C ILE A 81 -18.21 1.39 -17.65
N ASP A 82 -18.70 2.41 -18.36
CA ASP A 82 -18.18 2.78 -19.68
C ASP A 82 -16.86 3.57 -19.62
N ARG A 83 -16.50 4.08 -18.44
CA ARG A 83 -15.35 4.95 -18.22
C ARG A 83 -14.73 4.67 -16.86
N ASP A 84 -13.43 4.92 -16.76
CA ASP A 84 -12.69 4.85 -15.50
C ASP A 84 -13.20 5.95 -14.51
N PRO A 85 -13.81 5.55 -13.37
CA PRO A 85 -14.35 6.49 -12.40
C PRO A 85 -13.30 6.95 -11.38
N THR A 86 -12.05 6.46 -11.43
CA THR A 86 -11.05 6.72 -10.40
C THR A 86 -10.85 8.22 -10.14
N GLY A 87 -10.78 9.05 -11.19
CA GLY A 87 -10.55 10.48 -11.04
C GLY A 87 -11.70 11.23 -10.34
N CYS A 88 -12.95 10.92 -10.68
CA CYS A 88 -14.11 11.55 -10.04
C CYS A 88 -14.28 11.06 -8.61
N LEU A 89 -14.16 9.75 -8.37
CA LEU A 89 -14.26 9.18 -7.02
C LEU A 89 -13.17 9.70 -6.09
N GLN A 90 -11.92 9.83 -6.55
CA GLN A 90 -10.85 10.40 -5.74
C GLN A 90 -11.14 11.85 -5.33
N THR A 91 -11.71 12.63 -6.23
CA THR A 91 -12.12 14.00 -5.93
C THR A 91 -13.25 14.03 -4.91
N GLU A 92 -14.29 13.24 -5.10
CA GLU A 92 -15.41 13.14 -4.16
C GLU A 92 -14.96 12.68 -2.76
N ILE A 93 -14.10 11.67 -2.69
CA ILE A 93 -13.54 11.17 -1.42
C ILE A 93 -12.73 12.27 -0.73
N ARG A 94 -11.84 12.95 -1.46
CA ARG A 94 -11.02 14.04 -0.91
C ARG A 94 -11.92 15.15 -0.34
N ASP A 95 -12.91 15.57 -1.10
CA ASP A 95 -13.80 16.67 -0.70
C ASP A 95 -14.64 16.26 0.53
N ALA A 96 -15.14 15.03 0.58
CA ALA A 96 -15.84 14.49 1.74
C ALA A 96 -14.94 14.40 2.99
N VAL A 97 -13.67 14.02 2.82
CA VAL A 97 -12.68 13.99 3.92
C VAL A 97 -12.40 15.40 4.44
N VAL A 98 -12.24 16.39 3.56
CA VAL A 98 -12.02 17.79 3.93
C VAL A 98 -13.24 18.35 4.67
N GLU A 99 -14.44 18.16 4.14
CA GLU A 99 -15.70 18.57 4.78
C GLU A 99 -15.87 17.93 6.17
N GLY A 100 -15.59 16.63 6.29
CA GLY A 100 -15.61 15.93 7.57
C GLY A 100 -14.60 16.50 8.57
N ALA A 101 -13.39 16.84 8.11
CA ALA A 101 -12.36 17.45 8.95
C ALA A 101 -12.70 18.87 9.41
N LEU A 102 -13.37 19.67 8.56
CA LEU A 102 -13.84 21.01 8.91
C LEU A 102 -14.99 20.96 9.94
N ARG A 103 -15.91 20.00 9.79
CA ARG A 103 -17.02 19.80 10.75
C ARG A 103 -16.56 19.23 12.08
N GLY A 104 -15.54 18.38 12.08
CA GLY A 104 -14.97 17.79 13.30
C GLY A 104 -14.04 18.72 14.08
N ARG A 105 -13.53 19.79 13.45
CA ARG A 105 -12.77 20.85 14.13
C ARG A 105 -13.68 22.02 14.47
N GLY A 106 -14.23 22.02 15.68
CA GLY A 106 -14.63 23.28 16.30
C GLY A 106 -13.46 24.25 16.29
N GLY A 107 -13.49 25.23 15.38
CA GLY A 107 -12.63 26.43 15.37
C GLY A 107 -11.13 26.22 15.17
N ARG A 108 -10.68 25.85 13.95
CA ARG A 108 -9.32 26.21 13.49
C ARG A 108 -9.36 26.75 12.05
N ASP A 109 -8.55 27.78 11.83
CA ASP A 109 -8.52 28.73 10.72
C ASP A 109 -8.12 28.06 9.38
N PRO A 110 -8.75 28.35 8.22
CA PRO A 110 -8.63 27.56 6.98
C PRO A 110 -7.24 27.56 6.32
N ALA A 111 -6.28 28.33 6.83
CA ALA A 111 -4.94 28.46 6.26
C ALA A 111 -4.00 27.28 6.59
N ASP A 112 -4.35 26.43 7.56
CA ASP A 112 -3.50 25.31 8.03
C ASP A 112 -3.76 23.98 7.29
N ALA A 113 -4.87 23.87 6.53
CA ALA A 113 -5.30 22.62 5.90
C ALA A 113 -4.63 22.32 4.54
N SER A 114 -3.99 23.30 3.89
CA SER A 114 -3.51 23.16 2.51
C SER A 114 -2.22 22.33 2.34
N LEU A 115 -1.59 21.85 3.41
CA LEU A 115 -0.27 21.23 3.35
C LEU A 115 -0.24 19.69 3.45
N ALA A 116 -1.38 19.00 3.61
CA ALA A 116 -1.40 17.59 4.03
C ALA A 116 -1.59 16.53 2.92
N PHE A 117 -1.98 16.90 1.70
CA PHE A 117 -2.33 15.92 0.64
C PHE A 117 -1.51 16.01 -0.65
N ALA A 118 -0.40 16.76 -0.65
CA ALA A 118 0.54 16.77 -1.77
C ALA A 118 1.60 15.68 -1.57
N GLY A 119 1.29 14.42 -1.88
CA GLY A 119 2.26 13.34 -1.80
C GLY A 119 1.80 12.05 -2.47
N HIS A 120 2.44 11.76 -3.62
CA HIS A 120 2.42 10.51 -4.39
C HIS A 120 1.12 10.19 -5.17
N GLN A 121 1.11 10.60 -6.44
CA GLN A 121 0.47 9.83 -7.51
C GLN A 121 1.24 8.52 -7.70
N LEU A 122 0.51 7.40 -7.67
CA LEU A 122 0.92 6.14 -8.28
C LEU A 122 0.75 6.23 -9.79
#